data_AF-A0A3B8WBB4-F1
#
_entry.id   AF-A0A3B8WBB4-F1
#
_cell.length_a   1.000
_cell.length_b   1.000
_cell.length_c   1.000
_cell.angle_alpha   90.00
_cell.angle_beta   90.00
_cell.angle_gamma   90.00
#
_symmetry.space_group_name_H-M   'P 1'
#
loop_
_entity.id
_entity.type
_entity.pdbx_description
1 polymer ?
#
loop_
_entity_poly.entity_id
_entity_poly.type
_entity_poly.pdbx_seq_one_letter_code
_entity_poly.pdbx_strand_id
1 'polypeptide(L)'
;SESAETIHGISRQRLLQEGMPVSEVAQQLNKLLPEQVFCDAWTFDSFWLHRLFRAAGEVPAFQLESISMLLDPGQVRHWSGIRQQVIAELGLPVHRAANDALILHKTWERVICRGEAAVQ
;
A
#
# COMPACT_ATOMS: atom_id res chain seq x y z
N SER A 1 12.77 -13.63 -6.55
CA SER A 1 14.11 -13.58 -7.16
C SER A 1 15.10 -13.24 -6.07
N GLU A 2 16.40 -13.52 -6.25
CA GLU A 2 17.43 -13.18 -5.26
C GLU A 2 17.46 -11.68 -4.97
N SER A 3 17.29 -10.83 -5.98
CA SER A 3 17.19 -9.37 -5.80
C SER A 3 16.01 -8.94 -4.91
N ALA A 4 14.83 -9.55 -5.06
CA ALA A 4 13.67 -9.24 -4.23
C ALA A 4 13.88 -9.71 -2.77
N GLU A 5 14.52 -10.86 -2.58
CA GLU A 5 14.87 -11.36 -1.24
C GLU A 5 15.80 -10.40 -0.52
N THR A 6 16.83 -9.86 -1.19
CA THR A 6 17.74 -8.85 -0.64
C THR A 6 17.01 -7.56 -0.24
N ILE A 7 16.10 -7.08 -1.08
CA ILE A 7 15.37 -5.82 -0.82
C ILE A 7 14.37 -5.98 0.34
N HIS A 8 13.65 -7.10 0.40
CA HIS A 8 12.53 -7.28 1.33
C HIS A 8 12.88 -8.07 2.59
N GLY A 9 14.01 -8.79 2.59
CA GLY A 9 14.41 -9.68 3.68
C GLY A 9 13.49 -10.89 3.86
N ILE A 10 12.82 -11.34 2.80
CA ILE A 10 11.92 -12.50 2.81
C ILE A 10 12.52 -13.58 1.92
N SER A 11 13.02 -14.65 2.55
CA SER A 11 13.59 -15.76 1.81
C SER A 11 12.54 -16.66 1.18
N ARG A 12 12.90 -17.33 0.09
CA ARG A 12 12.02 -18.35 -0.51
C ARG A 12 11.67 -19.45 0.50
N GLN A 13 12.62 -19.87 1.34
CA GLN A 13 12.37 -20.86 2.37
C GLN A 13 11.33 -20.38 3.38
N ARG A 14 11.43 -19.13 3.82
CA ARG A 14 10.44 -18.53 4.72
C ARG A 14 9.05 -18.51 4.11
N LEU A 15 8.93 -18.14 2.83
CA LEU A 15 7.64 -18.17 2.11
C LEU A 15 7.02 -19.58 2.06
N LEU A 16 7.84 -20.63 1.92
CA LEU A 16 7.34 -22.01 1.92
C LEU A 16 6.91 -22.49 3.32
N GLN A 17 7.53 -21.96 4.37
CA GLN A 17 7.26 -22.36 5.76
C GLN A 17 6.12 -21.57 6.40
N GLU A 18 6.07 -20.26 6.16
CA GLU A 18 5.15 -19.32 6.81
C GLU A 18 4.02 -18.83 5.87
N GLY A 19 4.08 -19.20 4.58
CA GLY A 19 3.09 -18.78 3.60
C GLY A 19 1.70 -19.33 3.87
N MET A 20 0.69 -18.64 3.34
CA MET A 20 -0.71 -19.02 3.44
C MET A 20 -1.27 -19.42 2.07
N PRO A 21 -2.23 -20.37 1.99
CA PRO A 21 -2.91 -20.68 0.74
C PRO A 21 -3.53 -19.43 0.11
N VAL A 22 -3.41 -19.30 -1.21
CA VAL A 22 -3.88 -18.11 -1.94
C VAL A 22 -5.37 -17.86 -1.78
N SER A 23 -6.17 -18.92 -1.66
CA SER A 23 -7.62 -18.85 -1.40
C SER A 23 -7.92 -18.23 -0.03
N GLU A 24 -7.20 -18.64 1.01
CA GLU A 24 -7.36 -18.07 2.36
C GLU A 24 -6.97 -16.60 2.38
N VAL A 25 -5.88 -16.22 1.71
CA VAL A 25 -5.47 -14.81 1.60
C VAL A 25 -6.55 -13.98 0.89
N ALA A 26 -7.08 -14.45 -0.24
CA ALA A 26 -8.12 -13.73 -0.99
C ALA A 26 -9.39 -13.54 -0.16
N GLN A 27 -9.83 -14.58 0.54
CA GLN A 27 -11.01 -14.53 1.43
C GLN A 27 -10.80 -13.58 2.61
N GLN A 28 -9.60 -13.59 3.21
CA GLN A 28 -9.28 -12.66 4.28
C GLN A 28 -9.26 -11.21 3.80
N LEU A 29 -8.71 -10.93 2.61
CA LEU A 29 -8.74 -9.59 2.02
C LEU A 29 -10.18 -9.11 1.79
N ASN A 30 -11.03 -9.95 1.21
CA ASN A 30 -12.45 -9.65 0.99
C ASN A 30 -13.22 -9.40 2.30
N LYS A 31 -12.80 -10.01 3.40
CA LYS A 31 -13.43 -9.83 4.72
C LYS A 31 -12.92 -8.60 5.46
N LEU A 32 -11.63 -8.31 5.35
CA LEU A 32 -10.96 -7.25 6.13
C LEU A 32 -11.11 -5.86 5.49
N LEU A 33 -11.05 -5.79 4.16
CA LEU A 33 -11.00 -4.51 3.46
C LEU A 33 -12.41 -3.95 3.25
N PRO A 34 -12.58 -2.62 3.36
CA PRO A 34 -13.82 -1.95 2.99
C PRO A 34 -14.01 -1.95 1.47
N GLU A 35 -15.18 -1.49 1.00
CA GLU A 35 -15.54 -1.45 -0.43
C GLU A 35 -14.54 -0.68 -1.31
N GLN A 36 -13.79 0.28 -0.76
CA GLN A 36 -12.78 1.05 -1.48
C GLN A 36 -11.52 1.25 -0.65
N VAL A 37 -10.37 0.99 -1.26
CA VAL A 37 -9.03 1.12 -0.65
C VAL A 37 -8.06 1.81 -1.61
N PHE A 38 -7.05 2.48 -1.05
CA PHE A 38 -6.11 3.31 -1.81
C PHE A 38 -4.66 2.85 -1.65
N CYS A 39 -3.88 2.98 -2.72
CA CYS A 39 -2.46 2.64 -2.75
C CYS A 39 -1.64 3.70 -3.51
N ASP A 40 -0.32 3.70 -3.35
CA ASP A 40 0.60 4.63 -4.04
C ASP A 40 1.32 4.01 -5.25
N ALA A 41 1.11 2.72 -5.53
CA ALA A 41 1.69 2.01 -6.67
C ALA A 41 0.61 1.28 -7.51
N TRP A 42 -0.51 1.95 -7.79
CA TRP A 42 -1.72 1.37 -8.39
C TRP A 42 -1.47 0.40 -9.56
N THR A 43 -0.60 0.75 -10.52
CA THR A 43 -0.30 -0.14 -11.67
C THR A 43 0.28 -1.49 -11.23
N PHE A 44 1.13 -1.50 -10.22
CA PHE A 44 1.75 -2.74 -9.71
C PHE A 44 0.80 -3.48 -8.78
N ASP A 45 0.16 -2.76 -7.86
CA ASP A 45 -0.72 -3.38 -6.85
C ASP A 45 -1.96 -3.99 -7.51
N SER A 46 -2.59 -3.30 -8.47
CA SER A 46 -3.72 -3.84 -9.24
C SER A 46 -3.34 -5.09 -10.05
N PHE A 47 -2.15 -5.10 -10.66
CA PHE A 47 -1.65 -6.25 -11.41
C PHE A 47 -1.49 -7.48 -10.52
N TRP A 48 -0.84 -7.34 -9.37
CA TRP A 48 -0.62 -8.46 -8.45
C TRP A 48 -1.90 -8.90 -7.76
N LEU A 49 -2.79 -7.97 -7.43
CA LEU A 49 -4.10 -8.26 -6.87
C LEU A 49 -4.94 -9.08 -7.86
N HIS A 50 -4.98 -8.68 -9.14
CA HIS A 50 -5.67 -9.44 -10.18
C HIS A 50 -5.14 -10.88 -10.28
N ARG A 51 -3.81 -11.06 -10.26
CA ARG A 51 -3.19 -12.39 -10.31
C ARG A 51 -3.52 -13.24 -9.08
N LEU A 52 -3.55 -12.64 -7.90
CA LEU A 52 -3.90 -13.31 -6.65
C LEU A 52 -5.35 -13.84 -6.71
N PHE A 53 -6.31 -12.97 -7.03
CA PHE A 53 -7.72 -13.34 -7.10
C PHE A 53 -8.01 -14.35 -8.22
N ARG A 54 -7.38 -14.18 -9.39
CA ARG A 54 -7.47 -15.16 -10.48
C ARG A 54 -6.95 -16.54 -10.06
N ALA A 55 -5.85 -16.60 -9.31
CA ALA A 55 -5.30 -17.86 -8.81
C ALA A 55 -6.17 -18.50 -7.72
N ALA A 56 -6.86 -17.68 -6.92
CA ALA A 56 -7.81 -18.14 -5.91
C ALA A 56 -9.17 -18.58 -6.50
N GLY A 57 -9.50 -18.17 -7.72
CA GLY A 57 -10.83 -18.38 -8.31
C GLY A 57 -11.92 -17.51 -7.66
N GLU A 58 -11.51 -16.41 -7.03
CA GLU A 58 -12.38 -15.50 -6.26
C GLU A 58 -12.46 -14.13 -6.97
N VAL A 59 -13.46 -13.33 -6.63
CA VAL A 59 -13.59 -11.94 -7.10
C VAL A 59 -13.32 -10.97 -5.94
N PRO A 60 -12.55 -9.88 -6.14
CA PRO A 60 -12.39 -8.86 -5.11
C PRO A 60 -13.73 -8.26 -4.71
N ALA A 61 -13.99 -8.17 -3.41
CA ALA A 61 -15.17 -7.50 -2.84
C ALA A 61 -14.94 -5.99 -2.62
N PHE A 62 -13.85 -5.45 -3.13
CA PHE A 62 -13.41 -4.07 -2.95
C PHE A 62 -12.76 -3.53 -4.23
N GLN A 63 -12.69 -2.20 -4.32
CA GLN A 63 -12.01 -1.47 -5.37
C GLN A 63 -10.67 -0.95 -4.86
N LEU A 64 -9.61 -1.17 -5.64
CA LEU A 64 -8.29 -0.60 -5.38
C LEU A 64 -8.07 0.61 -6.28
N GLU A 65 -7.83 1.76 -5.67
CA GLU A 65 -7.63 3.03 -6.37
C GLU A 65 -6.27 3.68 -6.04
N SER A 66 -5.84 4.62 -6.88
CA SER A 66 -4.64 5.40 -6.63
C SER A 66 -4.90 6.49 -5.60
N ILE A 67 -3.99 6.67 -4.64
CA ILE A 67 -4.04 7.76 -3.67
C ILE A 67 -4.08 9.14 -4.36
N SER A 68 -3.55 9.26 -5.58
CA SER A 68 -3.59 10.49 -6.36
C SER A 68 -5.01 10.99 -6.64
N MET A 69 -6.02 10.13 -6.60
CA MET A 69 -7.43 10.53 -6.77
C MET A 69 -7.96 11.34 -5.60
N LEU A 70 -7.33 11.23 -4.43
CA LEU A 70 -7.72 11.98 -3.23
C LEU A 70 -7.01 13.33 -3.12
N LEU A 71 -6.08 13.63 -4.03
CA LEU A 71 -5.16 14.78 -3.89
C LEU A 71 -5.45 15.86 -4.92
N ASP A 72 -5.49 17.10 -4.46
CA ASP A 72 -5.49 18.27 -5.35
C ASP A 72 -4.08 18.56 -5.90
N PRO A 73 -3.95 19.39 -6.95
CA PRO A 73 -2.65 19.71 -7.54
C PRO A 73 -1.63 20.35 -6.58
N GLY A 74 -2.08 21.09 -5.57
CA GLY A 74 -1.24 21.65 -4.51
C GLY A 74 -0.71 20.58 -3.57
N GLN A 75 -1.58 19.70 -3.12
CA GLN A 75 -1.24 18.54 -2.29
C GLN A 75 -0.23 17.62 -2.98
N VAL A 76 -0.41 17.36 -4.28
CA VAL A 76 0.54 16.57 -5.09
C VAL A 76 1.95 17.18 -5.08
N ARG A 77 2.07 18.51 -5.19
CA ARG A 77 3.38 19.19 -5.15
C ARG A 77 4.10 19.01 -3.82
N HIS A 78 3.37 18.96 -2.72
CA HIS A 78 3.95 18.81 -1.38
C HIS A 78 4.17 17.35 -0.95
N TRP A 79 3.55 16.40 -1.63
CA TRP A 79 3.55 14.98 -1.29
C TRP A 79 4.95 14.41 -1.01
N SER A 80 5.89 14.59 -1.95
CA SER A 80 7.23 13.99 -1.85
C SER A 80 8.00 14.47 -0.61
N GLY A 81 7.97 15.78 -0.35
CA GLY A 81 8.65 16.37 0.81
C GLY A 81 8.03 15.91 2.13
N ILE A 82 6.70 15.83 2.20
CA ILE A 82 5.99 15.35 3.40
C ILE A 82 6.25 13.86 3.62
N ARG A 83 6.27 13.06 2.56
CA ARG A 83 6.59 11.63 2.67
C ARG A 83 8.00 11.41 3.24
N GLN A 84 8.98 12.17 2.78
CA GLN A 84 10.35 12.09 3.31
C GLN A 84 10.41 12.45 4.80
N GLN A 85 9.67 13.48 5.23
CA GLN A 85 9.55 13.85 6.64
C GLN A 85 8.93 12.71 7.46
N VAL A 86 7.82 12.15 6.99
CA VAL A 86 7.14 11.02 7.67
C VAL A 86 8.06 9.80 7.78
N ILE A 87 8.80 9.46 6.72
CA ILE A 87 9.77 8.35 6.75
C ILE A 87 10.85 8.61 7.81
N ALA A 88 11.41 9.82 7.83
CA ALA A 88 12.46 10.19 8.79
C ALA A 88 11.94 10.18 10.24
N GLU A 89 10.73 10.67 10.47
CA GLU A 89 10.10 10.71 11.79
C GLU A 89 9.73 9.31 12.31
N LEU A 90 9.18 8.44 11.47
CA LEU A 90 8.80 7.09 11.86
C LEU A 90 10.02 6.18 12.09
N GLY A 91 11.13 6.43 11.39
CA GLY A 91 12.35 5.63 11.52
C GLY A 91 12.15 4.15 11.13
N LEU A 92 11.09 3.84 10.39
CA LEU A 92 10.75 2.47 10.00
C LEU A 92 11.51 2.06 8.74
N PRO A 93 11.93 0.78 8.63
CA PRO A 93 12.45 0.26 7.37
C PRO A 93 11.39 0.34 6.27
N VAL A 94 11.76 0.95 5.15
CA VAL A 94 10.98 0.94 3.90
C VAL A 94 11.08 -0.41 3.20
N HIS A 95 10.19 -0.66 2.23
CA HIS A 95 10.10 -1.92 1.48
C HIS A 95 9.53 -3.10 2.29
N ARG A 96 8.72 -2.78 3.29
CA ARG A 96 7.90 -3.71 4.06
C ARG A 96 6.46 -3.24 3.99
N ALA A 97 5.58 -4.08 3.45
CA ALA A 97 4.19 -3.72 3.15
C ALA A 97 3.46 -2.97 4.28
N ALA A 98 3.52 -3.46 5.53
CA ALA A 98 2.87 -2.81 6.66
C ALA A 98 3.45 -1.42 6.98
N ASN A 99 4.77 -1.27 6.89
CA ASN A 99 5.44 0.01 7.13
C ASN A 99 5.13 0.99 5.98
N ASP A 100 5.19 0.51 4.74
CA ASP A 100 4.90 1.32 3.56
C ASP A 100 3.44 1.83 3.58
N ALA A 101 2.49 0.99 3.99
CA ALA A 101 1.09 1.39 4.19
C ALA A 101 0.91 2.43 5.31
N LEU A 102 1.63 2.29 6.42
CA LEU A 102 1.61 3.29 7.50
C LEU A 102 2.21 4.62 7.06
N ILE A 103 3.35 4.59 6.36
CA ILE A 103 4.00 5.76 5.77
C ILE A 103 3.03 6.46 4.80
N LEU A 104 2.37 5.71 3.92
CA LEU A 104 1.37 6.23 2.98
C LEU A 104 0.24 6.94 3.73
N HIS A 105 -0.36 6.28 4.72
CA HIS A 105 -1.46 6.82 5.49
C HIS A 105 -1.07 8.12 6.23
N LYS A 106 0.09 8.13 6.90
CA LYS A 106 0.60 9.31 7.62
C LYS A 106 0.99 10.46 6.70
N THR A 107 1.49 10.14 5.51
CA THR A 107 1.75 11.15 4.47
C THR A 107 0.44 11.82 4.05
N TRP A 108 -0.58 11.01 3.74
CA TRP A 108 -1.90 11.51 3.34
C TRP A 108 -2.53 12.40 4.42
N GLU A 109 -2.58 11.93 5.67
CA GLU A 109 -3.13 12.68 6.82
C GLU A 109 -2.49 14.08 6.95
N ARG A 110 -1.16 14.17 6.81
CA ARG A 110 -0.44 15.43 6.96
C ARG A 110 -0.60 16.37 5.75
N VAL A 111 -0.75 15.80 4.56
CA VAL A 111 -0.98 16.58 3.32
C VAL A 111 -2.36 17.24 3.35
N ILE A 112 -3.40 16.51 3.79
CA ILE A 112 -4.76 17.05 3.82
C ILE A 112 -4.94 18.13 4.90
N CYS A 113 -4.36 17.95 6.10
CA CYS A 113 -4.44 18.97 7.16
C CYS A 113 -3.75 20.30 6.77
N ARG A 114 -2.72 20.25 5.92
CA ARG A 114 -2.08 21.47 5.38
C ARG A 114 -2.92 22.15 4.31
N GLY A 115 -3.70 21.39 3.53
CA GLY A 115 -4.62 21.93 2.54
C GLY A 115 -5.74 22.75 3.19
N GLU A 116 -6.30 22.28 4.30
CA GLU A 116 -7.36 22.98 5.04
C GLU A 116 -6.87 24.30 5.67
N ALA A 117 -5.64 24.34 6.17
CA ALA A 117 -5.04 25.54 6.76
C ALA A 117 -4.70 26.63 5.73
N ALA A 118 -4.64 26.32 4.44
CA ALA A 118 -4.33 27.28 3.36
C ALA A 118 -5.59 27.92 2.75
N VAL A 119 -6.79 27.53 3.20
CA VAL A 119 -8.10 28.01 2.70
C VAL A 119 -8.78 28.97 3.70
N GLN A 120 -8.10 29.34 4.79
CA GLN A 120 -8.52 30.39 5.74
C GLN A 120 -7.65 31.64 5.59
#